data_AF-A0A5P2BFZ3-F1
#
_entry.id   AF-A0A5P2BFZ3-F1
#
_cell.length_a   1.000
_cell.length_b   1.000
_cell.length_c   1.000
_cell.angle_alpha   90.00
_cell.angle_beta   90.00
_cell.angle_gamma   90.00
#
_symmetry.space_group_name_H-M   'P 1'
#
loop_
_entity.id
_entity.type
_entity.pdbx_description
1 polymer ?
#
loop_
_entity_poly.entity_id
_entity_poly.type
_entity_poly.pdbx_seq_one_letter_code
_entity_poly.pdbx_strand_id
1 'polypeptide(L)'
;MLLAVVGYVALQYVYGGKPEPRCTVVSGKGDGASYTFTAEQARNAATVAAAGTSRGMPERAVTIALATALQESGLRNIAHGDRDSLGLFQQRPSQGWGDERQIMDPAYSAGRFYEHLAEVPGYSRLPLTVAAQRVQRSGFPQAYAKHEPDAALLAAALTGRAPAAFSCEGRPDTDPGGPAQVRAALVRDFGREVRPGAARGRTVTVPVPAAVATDRAPQRGWELAHWAVAHASALHIERVSYGGREWHAGGAGTWRAVGRAADEGGTAGAEAAGEVRIVTGQ
;
A
#
# COMPACT_ATOMS: atom_id res chain seq x y z
N MET A 1 -12.74 -34.41 -30.17
CA MET A 1 -12.99 -33.32 -29.21
C MET A 1 -12.24 -33.46 -27.87
N LEU A 2 -12.06 -34.66 -27.31
CA LEU A 2 -11.31 -34.84 -26.04
C LEU A 2 -9.84 -34.37 -26.09
N LEU A 3 -9.13 -34.62 -27.19
CA LEU A 3 -7.72 -34.23 -27.32
C LEU A 3 -7.50 -32.70 -27.35
N ALA A 4 -8.46 -31.93 -27.86
CA ALA A 4 -8.40 -30.47 -27.86
C ALA A 4 -8.65 -29.87 -26.45
N VAL A 5 -9.51 -30.51 -25.65
CA VAL A 5 -9.76 -30.11 -24.26
C VAL A 5 -8.58 -30.45 -23.36
N VAL A 6 -7.99 -31.65 -23.53
CA VAL A 6 -6.77 -32.05 -22.79
C VAL A 6 -5.58 -31.16 -23.18
N GLY A 7 -5.43 -30.83 -24.46
CA GLY A 7 -4.41 -29.89 -24.94
C GLY A 7 -4.61 -28.47 -24.38
N TYR A 8 -5.84 -27.97 -24.35
CA TYR A 8 -6.18 -26.65 -23.79
C TYR A 8 -5.99 -26.57 -22.27
N VAL A 9 -6.37 -27.63 -21.53
CA VAL A 9 -6.14 -27.71 -20.07
C VAL A 9 -4.65 -27.85 -19.77
N ALA A 10 -3.90 -28.63 -20.54
CA ALA A 10 -2.44 -28.73 -20.39
C ALA A 10 -1.74 -27.40 -20.74
N LEU A 11 -2.20 -26.68 -21.76
CA LEU A 11 -1.70 -25.33 -22.08
C LEU A 11 -2.00 -24.33 -20.95
N GLN A 12 -3.18 -24.37 -20.32
CA GLN A 12 -3.48 -23.55 -19.13
C GLN A 12 -2.64 -23.96 -17.90
N TYR A 13 -2.30 -25.24 -17.76
CA TYR A 13 -1.48 -25.73 -16.65
C TYR A 13 0.02 -25.48 -16.84
N VAL A 14 0.49 -25.45 -18.10
CA VAL A 14 1.90 -25.27 -18.47
C VAL A 14 2.24 -23.81 -18.78
N TYR A 15 1.28 -23.02 -19.27
CA TYR A 15 1.45 -21.58 -19.60
C TYR A 15 0.61 -20.64 -18.74
N GLY A 16 -0.32 -21.14 -17.94
CA GLY A 16 -0.94 -20.35 -16.87
C GLY A 16 0.04 -20.25 -15.72
N GLY A 17 0.82 -19.16 -15.69
CA GLY A 17 1.60 -18.80 -14.52
C GLY A 17 0.73 -18.88 -13.25
N LYS A 18 1.34 -19.21 -12.11
CA LYS A 18 0.61 -19.26 -10.83
C LYS A 18 -0.19 -17.95 -10.69
N PRO A 19 -1.49 -18.00 -10.33
CA PRO A 19 -2.29 -16.79 -10.20
C PRO A 19 -1.62 -15.82 -9.23
N GLU A 20 -1.51 -14.54 -9.63
CA GLU A 20 -0.86 -13.52 -8.80
C GLU A 20 -1.47 -13.48 -7.40
N PRO A 21 -0.65 -13.25 -6.36
CA PRO A 21 -1.14 -13.17 -5.00
C PRO A 21 -2.17 -12.04 -4.90
N ARG A 22 -3.32 -12.36 -4.31
CA ARG A 22 -4.42 -11.39 -4.16
C ARG A 22 -4.27 -10.62 -2.86
N CYS A 23 -4.75 -9.39 -2.88
CA CYS A 23 -4.93 -8.57 -1.71
C CYS A 23 -6.37 -8.09 -1.65
N THR A 24 -6.87 -7.91 -0.43
CA THR A 24 -8.23 -7.44 -0.16
C THR A 24 -8.19 -6.35 0.88
N VAL A 25 -8.98 -5.30 0.65
CA VAL A 25 -9.36 -4.35 1.69
C VAL A 25 -10.84 -4.52 1.99
N VAL A 26 -11.20 -4.50 3.27
CA VAL A 26 -12.58 -4.58 3.74
C VAL A 26 -12.95 -3.30 4.49
N SER A 27 -14.21 -2.91 4.45
CA SER A 27 -14.71 -1.76 5.19
C SER A 27 -14.66 -2.02 6.69
N GLY A 28 -14.07 -1.10 7.44
CA GLY A 28 -14.11 -1.10 8.91
C GLY A 28 -15.51 -0.81 9.50
N LYS A 29 -16.50 -0.49 8.66
CA LYS A 29 -17.87 -0.14 9.10
C LYS A 29 -18.82 -1.34 9.20
N GLY A 30 -18.40 -2.53 8.76
CA GLY A 30 -19.24 -3.74 8.79
C GLY A 30 -20.36 -3.77 7.75
N ASP A 31 -20.29 -2.93 6.71
CA ASP A 31 -21.26 -2.86 5.60
C ASP A 31 -20.99 -3.88 4.48
N GLY A 32 -19.95 -4.72 4.63
CA GLY A 32 -19.56 -5.73 3.65
C GLY A 32 -18.84 -5.18 2.41
N ALA A 33 -18.62 -3.86 2.32
CA ALA A 33 -17.88 -3.28 1.20
C ALA A 33 -16.43 -3.78 1.21
N SER A 34 -15.94 -4.20 0.04
CA SER A 34 -14.60 -4.73 -0.12
C SER A 34 -14.07 -4.45 -1.52
N TYR A 35 -12.75 -4.43 -1.66
CA TYR A 35 -12.07 -4.28 -2.93
C TYR A 35 -10.89 -5.26 -3.00
N THR A 36 -10.78 -5.99 -4.11
CA THR A 36 -9.76 -7.02 -4.35
C THR A 36 -8.85 -6.57 -5.49
N PHE A 37 -7.54 -6.75 -5.31
CA PHE A 37 -6.50 -6.24 -6.20
C PHE A 37 -5.27 -7.15 -6.15
N THR A 38 -4.33 -6.96 -7.07
CA THR A 38 -3.09 -7.75 -7.11
C THR A 38 -2.05 -7.26 -6.11
N ALA A 39 -1.04 -8.07 -5.81
CA ALA A 39 0.10 -7.66 -5.00
C ALA A 39 0.84 -6.44 -5.58
N GLU A 40 0.90 -6.29 -6.91
CA GLU A 40 1.50 -5.10 -7.54
C GLU A 40 0.70 -3.83 -7.20
N GLN A 41 -0.62 -3.90 -7.39
CA GLN A 41 -1.54 -2.79 -7.09
C GLN A 41 -1.51 -2.43 -5.60
N ALA A 42 -1.45 -3.45 -4.72
CA ALA A 42 -1.33 -3.30 -3.28
C ALA A 42 -0.11 -2.48 -2.89
N ARG A 43 1.06 -2.88 -3.40
CA ARG A 43 2.35 -2.21 -3.17
C ARG A 43 2.30 -0.76 -3.64
N ASN A 44 1.86 -0.54 -4.88
CA ASN A 44 1.79 0.80 -5.46
C ASN A 44 0.81 1.71 -4.68
N ALA A 45 -0.34 1.18 -4.25
CA ALA A 45 -1.29 1.92 -3.40
C ALA A 45 -0.68 2.29 -2.04
N ALA A 46 0.03 1.36 -1.40
CA ALA A 46 0.73 1.61 -0.14
C ALA A 46 1.82 2.68 -0.29
N THR A 47 2.59 2.66 -1.38
CA THR A 47 3.59 3.71 -1.67
C THR A 47 2.93 5.08 -1.92
N VAL A 48 1.80 5.14 -2.63
CA VAL A 48 1.02 6.39 -2.83
C VAL A 48 0.50 6.94 -1.50
N ALA A 49 0.01 6.07 -0.61
CA ALA A 49 -0.45 6.47 0.72
C ALA A 49 0.72 6.99 1.59
N ALA A 50 1.82 6.24 1.66
CA ALA A 50 3.03 6.62 2.41
C ALA A 50 3.61 7.97 1.94
N ALA A 51 3.64 8.21 0.63
CA ALA A 51 4.11 9.47 0.07
C ALA A 51 3.24 10.67 0.49
N GLY A 52 1.93 10.47 0.65
CA GLY A 52 0.98 11.50 1.09
C GLY A 52 1.09 11.80 2.57
N THR A 53 1.04 10.75 3.41
CA THR A 53 1.11 10.91 4.87
C THR A 53 2.44 11.47 5.34
N SER A 54 3.56 11.08 4.70
CA SER A 54 4.89 11.62 4.99
C SER A 54 5.06 13.09 4.56
N ARG A 55 4.10 13.64 3.80
CA ARG A 55 3.98 15.08 3.49
C ARG A 55 2.96 15.80 4.37
N GLY A 56 2.42 15.12 5.39
CA GLY A 56 1.36 15.65 6.25
C GLY A 56 0.01 15.79 5.56
N MET A 57 -0.18 15.17 4.39
CA MET A 57 -1.43 15.27 3.65
C MET A 57 -2.56 14.51 4.38
N PRO A 58 -3.79 15.05 4.42
CA PRO A 58 -4.93 14.37 5.03
C PRO A 58 -5.35 13.16 4.19
N GLU A 59 -6.06 12.20 4.78
CA GLU A 59 -6.56 11.02 4.03
C GLU A 59 -7.36 11.43 2.79
N ARG A 60 -8.11 12.54 2.80
CA ARG A 60 -8.83 13.01 1.61
C ARG A 60 -7.90 13.20 0.40
N ALA A 61 -6.69 13.70 0.62
CA ALA A 61 -5.68 13.81 -0.44
C ALA A 61 -5.23 12.43 -0.93
N VAL A 62 -5.02 11.48 -0.01
CA VAL A 62 -4.68 10.08 -0.33
C VAL A 62 -5.80 9.42 -1.14
N THR A 63 -7.06 9.62 -0.77
CA THR A 63 -8.21 9.14 -1.55
C THR A 63 -8.21 9.72 -2.96
N ILE A 64 -7.97 11.02 -3.12
CA ILE A 64 -7.88 11.68 -4.44
C ILE A 64 -6.74 11.08 -5.27
N ALA A 65 -5.56 10.90 -4.68
CA ALA A 65 -4.40 10.32 -5.37
C ALA A 65 -4.64 8.86 -5.78
N LEU A 66 -5.19 8.02 -4.89
CA LEU A 66 -5.48 6.62 -5.18
C LEU A 66 -6.56 6.47 -6.27
N ALA A 67 -7.64 7.26 -6.21
CA ALA A 67 -8.65 7.28 -7.26
C ALA A 67 -8.07 7.76 -8.61
N THR A 68 -7.13 8.71 -8.57
CA THR A 68 -6.42 9.16 -9.77
C THR A 68 -5.57 8.02 -10.33
N ALA A 69 -4.69 7.40 -9.55
CA ALA A 69 -3.85 6.29 -10.03
C ALA A 69 -4.66 5.06 -10.48
N LEU A 70 -5.82 4.79 -9.85
CA LEU A 70 -6.77 3.77 -10.32
C LEU A 70 -7.32 4.10 -11.71
N GLN A 71 -7.67 5.36 -11.96
CA GLN A 71 -8.19 5.78 -13.26
C GLN A 71 -7.10 5.83 -14.34
N GLU A 72 -5.89 6.28 -14.00
CA GLU A 72 -4.81 6.50 -14.96
C GLU A 72 -4.13 5.19 -15.38
N SER A 73 -3.87 4.28 -14.45
CA SER A 73 -3.16 3.02 -14.75
C SER A 73 -3.76 1.76 -14.13
N GLY A 74 -4.81 1.91 -13.32
CA GLY A 74 -5.31 0.84 -12.47
C GLY A 74 -4.33 0.47 -11.36
N LEU A 75 -3.60 1.45 -10.80
CA LEU A 75 -2.54 1.25 -9.79
C LEU A 75 -1.35 0.41 -10.28
N ARG A 76 -1.09 0.35 -11.59
CA ARG A 76 0.07 -0.35 -12.16
C ARG A 76 1.12 0.65 -12.62
N ASN A 77 2.39 0.33 -12.43
CA ASN A 77 3.47 1.24 -12.80
C ASN A 77 3.93 0.96 -14.24
N ILE A 78 3.17 1.45 -15.22
CA ILE A 78 3.33 1.08 -16.63
C ILE A 78 4.30 2.01 -17.37
N ALA A 79 5.14 1.42 -18.23
CA ALA A 79 6.12 2.13 -19.05
C ALA A 79 5.57 2.59 -20.42
N HIS A 80 4.25 2.71 -20.54
CA HIS A 80 3.56 3.12 -21.76
C HIS A 80 2.28 3.88 -21.41
N GLY A 81 1.74 4.60 -22.40
CA GLY A 81 0.58 5.47 -22.26
C GLY A 81 0.30 6.25 -23.54
N ASP A 82 -0.61 7.22 -23.46
CA ASP A 82 -0.79 8.20 -24.53
C ASP A 82 0.47 9.09 -24.66
N ARG A 83 1.01 9.23 -25.87
CA ARG A 83 2.26 9.97 -26.15
C ARG A 83 3.44 9.44 -25.30
N ASP A 84 3.97 10.26 -24.39
CA ASP A 84 5.06 9.95 -23.46
C ASP A 84 4.57 9.83 -22.00
N SER A 85 3.28 9.53 -21.79
CA SER A 85 2.75 9.28 -20.45
C SER A 85 3.30 7.98 -19.87
N LEU A 86 3.74 8.04 -18.61
CA LEU A 86 4.38 6.94 -17.88
C LEU A 86 3.88 6.85 -16.43
N GLY A 87 4.07 5.68 -15.84
CA GLY A 87 3.92 5.43 -14.41
C GLY A 87 2.48 5.45 -13.90
N LEU A 88 2.35 5.49 -12.58
CA LEU A 88 1.08 5.37 -11.84
C LEU A 88 0.04 6.43 -12.21
N PHE A 89 0.49 7.65 -12.48
CA PHE A 89 -0.38 8.81 -12.73
C PHE A 89 -0.37 9.21 -14.21
N GLN A 90 0.21 8.39 -15.09
CA GLN A 90 0.34 8.69 -16.53
C GLN A 90 0.92 10.10 -16.79
N GLN A 91 1.91 10.48 -15.99
CA GLN A 91 2.60 11.76 -16.05
C GLN A 91 3.54 11.82 -17.25
N ARG A 92 3.74 13.01 -17.81
CA ARG A 92 4.51 13.21 -19.05
C ARG A 92 5.82 13.95 -18.78
N PRO A 93 6.99 13.39 -19.14
CA PRO A 93 8.25 14.12 -19.11
C PRO A 93 8.19 15.44 -19.89
N SER A 94 7.60 15.43 -21.08
CA SER A 94 7.45 16.62 -21.93
C SER A 94 6.60 17.74 -21.33
N GLN A 95 5.85 17.49 -20.24
CA GLN A 95 5.07 18.49 -19.52
C GLN A 95 5.73 18.92 -18.19
N GLY A 96 6.97 18.50 -17.92
CA GLY A 96 7.72 18.94 -16.74
C GLY A 96 7.40 18.20 -15.45
N TRP A 97 6.80 17.01 -15.53
CA TRP A 97 6.52 16.18 -14.34
C TRP A 97 7.79 15.54 -13.75
N GLY A 98 8.84 15.37 -14.55
CA GLY A 98 10.12 14.75 -14.21
C GLY A 98 10.71 14.05 -15.44
N ASP A 99 11.92 13.50 -15.33
CA ASP A 99 12.43 12.59 -16.36
C ASP A 99 11.75 11.20 -16.28
N GLU A 100 11.98 10.35 -17.29
CA GLU A 100 11.37 9.01 -17.36
C GLU A 100 11.68 8.14 -16.13
N ARG A 101 12.92 8.19 -15.61
CA ARG A 101 13.33 7.38 -14.46
C ARG A 101 12.64 7.86 -13.20
N GLN A 102 12.50 9.18 -13.05
CA GLN A 102 11.78 9.78 -11.93
C GLN A 102 10.29 9.43 -11.98
N ILE A 103 9.63 9.56 -13.13
CA ILE A 103 8.18 9.26 -13.24
C ILE A 103 7.90 7.77 -13.02
N MET A 104 8.82 6.89 -13.44
CA MET A 104 8.73 5.46 -13.17
C MET A 104 9.04 5.07 -11.72
N ASP A 105 9.45 6.00 -10.85
CA ASP A 105 9.49 5.79 -9.40
C ASP A 105 8.11 6.15 -8.79
N PRO A 106 7.37 5.17 -8.23
CA PRO A 106 6.08 5.41 -7.58
C PRO A 106 6.12 6.47 -6.47
N ALA A 107 7.19 6.53 -5.68
CA ALA A 107 7.30 7.49 -4.58
C ALA A 107 7.53 8.92 -5.09
N TYR A 108 8.33 9.07 -6.15
CA TYR A 108 8.52 10.35 -6.82
C TYR A 108 7.23 10.84 -7.48
N SER A 109 6.62 10.02 -8.34
CA SER A 109 5.42 10.40 -9.10
C SER A 109 4.23 10.75 -8.19
N ALA A 110 4.02 9.97 -7.12
CA ALA A 110 3.05 10.30 -6.08
C ALA A 110 3.40 11.62 -5.36
N GLY A 111 4.68 11.82 -5.04
CA GLY A 111 5.16 13.06 -4.46
C GLY A 111 4.84 14.30 -5.29
N ARG A 112 5.14 14.25 -6.59
CA ARG A 112 4.81 15.30 -7.55
C ARG A 112 3.32 15.54 -7.67
N PHE A 113 2.51 14.49 -7.65
CA PHE A 113 1.05 14.63 -7.63
C PHE A 113 0.57 15.42 -6.41
N TYR A 114 1.07 15.08 -5.21
CA TYR A 114 0.71 15.79 -3.98
C TYR A 114 1.19 17.25 -3.97
N GLU A 115 2.37 17.55 -4.52
CA GLU A 115 2.85 18.92 -4.69
C GLU A 115 1.83 19.76 -5.49
N HIS A 116 1.37 19.26 -6.64
CA HIS A 116 0.38 19.95 -7.46
C HIS A 116 -1.01 19.99 -6.82
N LEU A 117 -1.42 18.92 -6.11
CA LEU A 117 -2.69 18.91 -5.40
C LEU A 117 -2.75 19.97 -4.29
N ALA A 118 -1.63 20.19 -3.58
CA ALA A 118 -1.55 21.20 -2.53
C ALA A 118 -1.73 22.64 -3.07
N GLU A 119 -1.38 22.88 -4.34
CA GLU A 119 -1.58 24.15 -5.01
C GLU A 119 -3.03 24.40 -5.42
N VAL A 120 -3.89 23.38 -5.44
CA VAL A 120 -5.31 23.52 -5.81
C VAL A 120 -6.10 24.12 -4.63
N PRO A 121 -6.62 25.36 -4.75
CA PRO A 121 -7.30 26.02 -3.64
C PRO A 121 -8.55 25.26 -3.20
N GLY A 122 -8.60 24.90 -1.92
CA GLY A 122 -9.75 24.22 -1.32
C GLY A 122 -10.02 22.81 -1.84
N TYR A 123 -9.03 22.12 -2.43
CA TYR A 123 -9.19 20.79 -3.04
C TYR A 123 -9.95 19.79 -2.16
N SER A 124 -9.74 19.86 -0.84
CA SER A 124 -10.36 18.94 0.13
C SER A 124 -11.88 19.02 0.17
N ARG A 125 -12.46 20.16 -0.22
CA ARG A 125 -13.92 20.39 -0.27
C ARG A 125 -14.49 20.21 -1.67
N LEU A 126 -13.66 20.03 -2.68
CA LEU A 126 -14.12 19.77 -4.04
C LEU A 126 -14.62 18.32 -4.16
N PRO A 127 -15.56 18.05 -5.09
CA PRO A 127 -15.78 16.69 -5.56
C PRO A 127 -14.45 16.07 -5.97
N LEU A 128 -14.23 14.79 -5.65
CA LEU A 128 -12.93 14.13 -5.87
C LEU A 128 -12.47 14.28 -7.31
N THR A 129 -13.40 14.05 -8.25
CA THR A 129 -13.15 14.14 -9.69
C THR A 129 -12.71 15.54 -10.12
N VAL A 130 -13.21 16.60 -9.47
CA VAL A 130 -12.83 17.98 -9.76
C VAL A 130 -11.43 18.28 -9.23
N ALA A 131 -11.10 17.82 -8.02
CA ALA A 131 -9.75 17.98 -7.47
C ALA A 131 -8.71 17.24 -8.33
N ALA A 132 -8.95 15.96 -8.65
CA ALA A 132 -8.10 15.14 -9.52
C ALA A 132 -7.93 15.78 -10.91
N GLN A 133 -9.03 16.23 -11.51
CA GLN A 133 -9.02 16.89 -12.81
C GLN A 133 -8.20 18.19 -12.82
N ARG A 134 -8.24 18.98 -11.73
CA ARG A 134 -7.45 20.22 -11.65
C ARG A 134 -5.94 19.95 -11.63
N VAL A 135 -5.52 18.81 -11.10
CA VAL A 135 -4.12 18.35 -11.12
C VAL A 135 -3.76 17.78 -12.48
N GLN A 136 -4.49 16.76 -12.94
CA GLN A 136 -4.12 15.99 -14.15
C GLN A 136 -4.46 16.69 -15.47
N ARG A 137 -5.47 17.58 -15.46
CA ARG A 137 -5.99 18.26 -16.67
C ARG A 137 -6.31 17.27 -17.80
N SER A 138 -6.96 16.14 -17.49
CA SER A 138 -7.26 15.09 -18.47
C SER A 138 -8.46 15.44 -19.39
N GLY A 139 -8.66 14.67 -20.46
CA GLY A 139 -9.81 14.86 -21.35
C GLY A 139 -11.15 14.36 -20.79
N PHE A 140 -11.17 13.70 -19.62
CA PHE A 140 -12.35 12.99 -19.10
C PHE A 140 -12.63 13.31 -17.62
N PRO A 141 -13.14 14.51 -17.30
CA PRO A 141 -13.25 15.01 -15.92
C PRO A 141 -14.07 14.17 -14.95
N GLN A 142 -15.00 13.34 -15.42
CA GLN A 142 -15.91 12.53 -14.58
C GLN A 142 -15.43 11.09 -14.38
N ALA A 143 -14.35 10.67 -15.06
CA ALA A 143 -13.91 9.27 -15.05
C ALA A 143 -13.42 8.81 -13.66
N TYR A 144 -12.94 9.74 -12.82
CA TYR A 144 -12.42 9.42 -11.49
C TYR A 144 -13.51 9.03 -10.48
N ALA A 145 -14.74 9.53 -10.64
CA ALA A 145 -15.82 9.36 -9.66
C ALA A 145 -16.15 7.88 -9.38
N LYS A 146 -16.06 7.01 -10.40
CA LYS A 146 -16.32 5.57 -10.26
C LYS A 146 -15.33 4.86 -9.32
N HIS A 147 -14.14 5.43 -9.12
CA HIS A 147 -13.08 4.87 -8.27
C HIS A 147 -13.11 5.40 -6.83
N GLU A 148 -13.97 6.38 -6.52
CA GLU A 148 -14.02 6.99 -5.18
C GLU A 148 -14.34 5.97 -4.06
N PRO A 149 -15.28 5.02 -4.23
CA PRO A 149 -15.54 4.01 -3.19
C PRO A 149 -14.32 3.13 -2.89
N ASP A 150 -13.67 2.58 -3.92
CA ASP A 150 -12.50 1.70 -3.77
C ASP A 150 -11.31 2.47 -3.19
N ALA A 151 -11.07 3.69 -3.68
CA ALA A 151 -10.02 4.56 -3.17
C ALA A 151 -10.24 4.96 -1.71
N ALA A 152 -11.50 5.11 -1.27
CA ALA A 152 -11.83 5.42 0.12
C ALA A 152 -11.53 4.23 1.04
N LEU A 153 -11.82 2.99 0.62
CA LEU A 153 -11.46 1.78 1.36
C LEU A 153 -9.93 1.67 1.51
N LEU A 154 -9.21 1.80 0.39
CA LEU A 154 -7.76 1.77 0.38
C LEU A 154 -7.16 2.87 1.26
N ALA A 155 -7.62 4.11 1.13
CA ALA A 155 -7.10 5.23 1.92
C ALA A 155 -7.34 5.04 3.42
N ALA A 156 -8.54 4.59 3.83
CA ALA A 156 -8.86 4.33 5.22
C ALA A 156 -7.93 3.25 5.84
N ALA A 157 -7.66 2.17 5.11
CA ALA A 157 -6.77 1.14 5.60
C ALA A 157 -5.29 1.56 5.55
N LEU A 158 -4.82 2.08 4.42
CA LEU A 158 -3.40 2.40 4.19
C LEU A 158 -2.93 3.64 4.94
N THR A 159 -3.83 4.53 5.37
CA THR A 159 -3.50 5.60 6.33
C THR A 159 -3.73 5.19 7.79
N GLY A 160 -4.05 3.91 8.04
CA GLY A 160 -4.17 3.31 9.38
C GLY A 160 -5.46 3.64 10.14
N ARG A 161 -6.45 4.29 9.51
CA ARG A 161 -7.75 4.60 10.14
C ARG A 161 -8.67 3.38 10.29
N ALA A 162 -8.46 2.33 9.50
CA ALA A 162 -9.19 1.07 9.60
C ALA A 162 -8.24 -0.07 10.01
N PRO A 163 -8.03 -0.31 11.32
CA PRO A 163 -7.19 -1.40 11.84
C PRO A 163 -7.50 -2.76 11.25
N ALA A 164 -6.47 -3.52 10.88
CA ALA A 164 -6.56 -4.89 10.35
C ALA A 164 -7.48 -5.07 9.12
N ALA A 165 -7.82 -3.98 8.43
CA ALA A 165 -8.76 -3.98 7.31
C ALA A 165 -8.11 -4.35 5.96
N PHE A 166 -6.78 -4.42 5.91
CA PHE A 166 -6.01 -4.69 4.70
C PHE A 166 -5.22 -5.99 4.85
N SER A 167 -5.31 -6.86 3.85
CA SER A 167 -4.71 -8.18 3.85
C SER A 167 -4.21 -8.55 2.45
N CYS A 168 -3.12 -9.29 2.39
CA CYS A 168 -2.60 -9.91 1.18
C CYS A 168 -2.36 -11.40 1.41
N GLU A 169 -2.43 -12.23 0.38
CA GLU A 169 -2.02 -13.64 0.48
C GLU A 169 -0.52 -13.77 0.80
N GLY A 170 0.29 -12.75 0.44
CA GLY A 170 1.69 -12.65 0.85
C GLY A 170 2.58 -13.78 0.33
N ARG A 171 2.22 -14.44 -0.78
CA ARG A 171 3.04 -15.52 -1.35
C ARG A 171 4.37 -14.90 -1.83
N PRO A 172 5.50 -15.25 -1.21
CA PRO A 172 6.80 -14.75 -1.62
C PRO A 172 7.14 -15.32 -2.99
N ASP A 173 7.90 -14.57 -3.80
CA ASP A 173 8.46 -15.11 -5.03
C ASP A 173 9.58 -16.13 -4.70
N THR A 174 10.35 -16.62 -5.67
CA THR A 174 11.46 -17.54 -5.36
C THR A 174 12.71 -16.86 -4.81
N ASP A 175 12.77 -15.52 -4.83
CA ASP A 175 14.01 -14.76 -4.64
C ASP A 175 14.11 -14.16 -3.23
N PRO A 176 14.89 -14.75 -2.30
CA PRO A 176 14.77 -14.46 -0.87
C PRO A 176 14.93 -12.96 -0.55
N GLY A 177 13.84 -12.36 -0.07
CA GLY A 177 13.87 -11.03 0.50
C GLY A 177 14.54 -11.02 1.88
N GLY A 178 15.11 -9.88 2.27
CA GLY A 178 15.88 -9.76 3.52
C GLY A 178 15.49 -8.58 4.40
N PRO A 179 15.75 -8.62 5.72
CA PRO A 179 15.50 -7.50 6.64
C PRO A 179 16.13 -6.19 6.16
N ALA A 180 17.30 -6.24 5.52
CA ALA A 180 17.95 -5.06 4.95
C ALA A 180 17.11 -4.39 3.84
N GLN A 181 16.49 -5.18 2.96
CA GLN A 181 15.62 -4.67 1.90
C GLN A 181 14.33 -4.09 2.47
N VAL A 182 13.74 -4.72 3.50
CA VAL A 182 12.59 -4.16 4.23
C VAL A 182 12.93 -2.78 4.81
N ARG A 183 14.07 -2.65 5.48
CA ARG A 183 14.52 -1.37 6.03
C ARG A 183 14.74 -0.32 4.95
N ALA A 184 15.38 -0.68 3.84
CA ALA A 184 15.61 0.23 2.72
C ALA A 184 14.28 0.69 2.09
N ALA A 185 13.33 -0.22 1.92
CA ALA A 185 12.02 0.09 1.37
C ALA A 185 11.19 1.01 2.29
N LEU A 186 11.22 0.78 3.61
CA LEU A 186 10.57 1.68 4.58
C LEU A 186 11.15 3.10 4.51
N VAL A 187 12.47 3.24 4.46
CA VAL A 187 13.13 4.55 4.36
C VAL A 187 12.83 5.24 3.03
N ARG A 188 12.77 4.49 1.93
CA ARG A 188 12.43 5.03 0.61
C ARG A 188 11.00 5.59 0.58
N ASP A 189 10.03 4.83 1.07
CA ASP A 189 8.60 5.18 0.92
C ASP A 189 8.14 6.22 1.97
N PHE A 190 8.66 6.16 3.20
CA PHE A 190 8.27 7.07 4.29
C PHE A 190 9.29 8.18 4.60
N GLY A 191 10.47 8.16 3.99
CA GLY A 191 11.52 9.14 4.25
C GLY A 191 12.12 9.04 5.66
N ARG A 192 12.64 10.16 6.16
CA ARG A 192 13.48 10.23 7.39
C ARG A 192 12.72 10.09 8.70
N GLU A 193 11.39 10.23 8.66
CA GLU A 193 10.52 10.14 9.85
C GLU A 193 10.36 8.70 10.34
N VAL A 194 10.46 7.73 9.43
CA VAL A 194 10.45 6.30 9.77
C VAL A 194 11.88 5.81 9.84
N ARG A 195 12.30 5.39 11.03
CA ARG A 195 13.64 4.86 11.28
C ARG A 195 13.55 3.40 11.74
N PRO A 196 13.56 2.44 10.80
CA PRO A 196 13.57 1.03 11.16
C PRO A 196 14.81 0.71 11.99
N GLY A 197 14.59 0.03 13.13
CA GLY A 197 15.66 -0.46 13.99
C GLY A 197 16.63 -1.39 13.25
N ALA A 198 17.77 -1.68 13.86
CA ALA A 198 18.69 -2.68 13.34
C ALA A 198 17.98 -4.03 13.24
N ALA A 199 18.23 -4.77 12.15
CA ALA A 199 17.67 -6.09 11.98
C ALA A 199 18.25 -7.04 13.04
N ARG A 200 17.38 -7.86 13.67
CA ARG A 200 17.77 -8.91 14.60
C ARG A 200 17.33 -10.25 14.01
N GLY A 201 18.28 -11.02 13.46
CA GLY A 201 17.94 -12.19 12.65
C GLY A 201 17.07 -11.79 11.45
N ARG A 202 15.88 -12.40 11.33
CA ARG A 202 14.89 -12.10 10.29
C ARG A 202 13.92 -10.96 10.63
N THR A 203 14.09 -10.33 11.79
CA THR A 203 13.12 -9.38 12.32
C THR A 203 13.58 -7.93 12.15
N VAL A 204 12.69 -7.10 11.62
CA VAL A 204 12.79 -5.64 11.61
C VAL A 204 11.73 -5.09 12.56
N THR A 205 12.16 -4.26 13.51
CA THR A 205 11.27 -3.50 14.39
C THR A 205 11.22 -2.05 13.93
N VAL A 206 10.02 -1.51 13.77
CA VAL A 206 9.80 -0.12 13.37
C VAL A 206 9.13 0.62 14.54
N PRO A 207 9.86 1.49 15.25
CA PRO A 207 9.27 2.31 16.30
C PRO A 207 8.17 3.20 15.74
N VAL A 208 7.05 3.28 16.47
CA VAL A 208 5.96 4.22 16.21
C VAL A 208 6.19 5.42 17.13
N PRO A 209 6.63 6.58 16.61
CA PRO A 209 7.03 7.69 17.47
C PRO A 209 5.86 8.19 18.32
N ALA A 210 6.04 8.25 19.64
CA ALA A 210 5.05 8.82 20.57
C ALA A 210 4.84 10.34 20.40
N ALA A 211 5.67 11.00 19.60
CA ALA A 211 5.61 12.44 19.33
C ALA A 211 4.46 12.84 18.39
N VAL A 212 3.80 11.88 17.74
CA VAL A 212 2.51 12.12 17.11
C VAL A 212 1.48 12.12 18.24
N ALA A 213 0.63 13.16 18.34
CA ALA A 213 -0.42 13.26 19.38
C ALA A 213 -1.00 11.89 19.71
N THR A 214 -1.17 11.55 20.99
CA THR A 214 -1.42 10.18 21.51
C THR A 214 -2.43 9.37 20.72
N ASP A 215 -3.43 10.03 20.13
CA ASP A 215 -4.51 9.41 19.36
C ASP A 215 -4.11 8.99 17.93
N ARG A 216 -3.02 9.53 17.39
CA ARG A 216 -2.48 9.22 16.05
C ARG A 216 -1.37 8.19 16.04
N ALA A 217 -0.77 7.87 17.19
CA ALA A 217 0.25 6.82 17.27
C ALA A 217 -0.32 5.44 16.84
N PRO A 218 -1.52 5.01 17.30
CA PRO A 218 -2.15 3.80 16.78
C PRO A 218 -2.36 3.81 15.26
N GLN A 219 -2.76 4.96 14.71
CA GLN A 219 -2.97 5.12 13.28
C GLN A 219 -1.66 4.94 12.50
N ARG A 220 -0.55 5.56 12.93
CA ARG A 220 0.75 5.43 12.26
C ARG A 220 1.29 4.00 12.29
N GLY A 221 1.10 3.26 13.38
CA GLY A 221 1.50 1.86 13.42
C GLY A 221 0.68 0.97 12.51
N TRP A 222 -0.64 1.21 12.38
CA TRP A 222 -1.48 0.49 11.41
C TRP A 222 -1.13 0.80 9.96
N GLU A 223 -0.78 2.04 9.65
CA GLU A 223 -0.25 2.42 8.34
C GLU A 223 1.03 1.64 8.00
N LEU A 224 2.01 1.61 8.92
CA LEU A 224 3.26 0.87 8.74
C LEU A 224 3.02 -0.65 8.61
N ALA A 225 2.09 -1.20 9.40
CA ALA A 225 1.73 -2.61 9.36
C ALA A 225 1.06 -2.98 8.03
N HIS A 226 0.10 -2.18 7.55
CA HIS A 226 -0.55 -2.44 6.25
C HIS A 226 0.40 -2.22 5.08
N TRP A 227 1.32 -1.24 5.15
CA TRP A 227 2.40 -1.11 4.17
C TRP A 227 3.25 -2.38 4.10
N ALA A 228 3.63 -2.95 5.26
CA ALA A 228 4.42 -4.19 5.28
C ALA A 228 3.64 -5.36 4.65
N VAL A 229 2.34 -5.48 4.92
CA VAL A 229 1.47 -6.50 4.29
C VAL A 229 1.37 -6.29 2.77
N ALA A 230 1.21 -5.05 2.30
CA ALA A 230 1.15 -4.72 0.88
C ALA A 230 2.44 -5.09 0.13
N HIS A 231 3.59 -4.98 0.80
CA HIS A 231 4.90 -5.32 0.24
C HIS A 231 5.31 -6.78 0.46
N ALA A 232 4.47 -7.60 1.08
CA ALA A 232 4.89 -8.90 1.60
C ALA A 232 5.42 -9.87 0.54
N SER A 233 4.78 -9.94 -0.64
CA SER A 233 5.27 -10.77 -1.74
C SER A 233 6.62 -10.29 -2.28
N ALA A 234 6.80 -8.97 -2.44
CA ALA A 234 8.02 -8.40 -3.03
C ALA A 234 9.21 -8.37 -2.06
N LEU A 235 8.96 -8.35 -0.75
CA LEU A 235 9.98 -8.27 0.29
C LEU A 235 10.10 -9.55 1.12
N HIS A 236 9.39 -10.61 0.72
CA HIS A 236 9.35 -11.90 1.40
C HIS A 236 9.00 -11.75 2.89
N ILE A 237 7.96 -10.99 3.21
CA ILE A 237 7.50 -10.83 4.59
C ILE A 237 6.56 -11.98 4.92
N GLU A 238 6.95 -12.77 5.92
CA GLU A 238 6.17 -13.92 6.41
C GLU A 238 5.16 -13.49 7.47
N ARG A 239 5.50 -12.46 8.26
CA ARG A 239 4.70 -12.06 9.43
C ARG A 239 4.79 -10.57 9.72
N VAL A 240 3.67 -9.99 10.12
CA VAL A 240 3.58 -8.61 10.60
C VAL A 240 2.73 -8.57 11.86
N SER A 241 3.23 -7.93 12.92
CA SER A 241 2.53 -7.84 14.21
C SER A 241 2.44 -6.38 14.67
N TYR A 242 1.24 -5.93 15.03
CA TYR A 242 0.96 -4.60 15.59
C TYR A 242 -0.38 -4.59 16.33
N GLY A 243 -0.51 -3.82 17.42
CA GLY A 243 -1.79 -3.58 18.08
C GLY A 243 -2.50 -4.85 18.59
N GLY A 244 -1.73 -5.83 19.08
CA GLY A 244 -2.26 -7.13 19.54
C GLY A 244 -2.78 -8.04 18.42
N ARG A 245 -2.49 -7.70 17.16
CA ARG A 245 -2.86 -8.47 15.98
C ARG A 245 -1.61 -8.92 15.25
N GLU A 246 -1.73 -10.06 14.58
CA GLU A 246 -0.67 -10.63 13.76
C GLU A 246 -1.24 -11.15 12.45
N TRP A 247 -0.58 -10.76 11.37
CA TRP A 247 -0.81 -11.24 10.01
C TRP A 247 0.29 -12.23 9.63
N HIS A 248 -0.09 -13.29 8.92
CA HIS A 248 0.84 -14.28 8.35
C HIS A 248 0.62 -14.41 6.85
N ALA A 249 1.71 -14.56 6.11
CA ALA A 249 1.68 -14.93 4.71
C ALA A 249 1.09 -16.35 4.51
N GLY A 250 0.44 -16.56 3.37
CA GLY A 250 -0.21 -17.81 3.00
C GLY A 250 -1.72 -17.83 3.19
N GLY A 251 -2.41 -18.70 2.44
CA GLY A 251 -3.88 -18.75 2.41
C GLY A 251 -4.49 -17.42 1.95
N ALA A 252 -5.47 -16.92 2.69
CA ALA A 252 -6.05 -15.58 2.48
C ALA A 252 -5.30 -14.46 3.24
N GLY A 253 -4.22 -14.79 3.98
CA GLY A 253 -3.43 -13.85 4.78
C GLY A 253 -4.23 -13.08 5.82
N THR A 254 -4.77 -13.73 6.84
CA THR A 254 -5.70 -13.09 7.78
C THR A 254 -5.01 -12.55 9.03
N TRP A 255 -5.49 -11.40 9.52
CA TRP A 255 -5.12 -10.87 10.83
C TRP A 255 -5.78 -11.68 11.95
N ARG A 256 -4.99 -12.13 12.92
CA ARG A 256 -5.44 -12.87 14.10
C ARG A 256 -5.12 -12.11 15.36
N ALA A 257 -5.96 -12.23 16.39
CA ALA A 257 -5.61 -11.74 17.72
C ALA A 257 -4.50 -12.62 18.29
N VAL A 258 -3.45 -12.00 18.82
CA VAL A 258 -2.42 -12.71 19.57
C VAL A 258 -2.87 -12.70 21.03
N GLY A 259 -3.11 -13.89 21.61
CA GLY A 259 -3.43 -14.00 23.03
C GLY A 259 -2.32 -13.41 23.88
N ARG A 260 -2.66 -12.70 24.96
CA ARG A 260 -1.67 -12.33 25.98
C ARG A 260 -1.06 -13.64 26.50
N ALA A 261 0.23 -13.85 26.30
CA ALA A 261 0.92 -14.88 27.05
C ALA A 261 0.75 -14.53 28.54
N ALA A 262 0.14 -15.44 29.30
CA ALA A 262 0.15 -15.38 30.74
C ALA A 262 1.56 -15.78 31.17
N ASP A 263 2.45 -14.81 31.32
CA ASP A 263 3.73 -15.01 32.00
C ASP A 263 3.85 -14.03 33.16
N GLU A 264 4.27 -14.60 34.28
CA GLU A 264 4.34 -14.04 35.61
C GLU A 264 5.30 -12.83 35.68
N GLY A 265 4.88 -11.80 36.43
CA GLY A 265 5.80 -10.91 37.12
C GLY A 265 6.74 -10.05 36.26
N GLY A 266 6.20 -9.17 35.42
CA GLY A 266 6.97 -8.09 34.81
C GLY A 266 6.05 -7.01 34.26
N THR A 267 6.37 -5.74 34.51
CA THR A 267 5.60 -4.56 34.10
C THR A 267 5.47 -4.43 32.57
N ALA A 268 4.62 -5.25 31.95
CA ALA A 268 4.39 -5.31 30.50
C ALA A 268 3.03 -4.68 30.10
N GLY A 269 2.74 -3.50 30.64
CA GLY A 269 1.49 -2.77 30.39
C GLY A 269 1.51 -1.84 29.17
N ALA A 270 2.65 -1.62 28.52
CA ALA A 270 2.81 -0.54 27.53
C ALA A 270 3.54 -0.94 26.22
N GLU A 271 4.07 -2.16 26.08
CA GLU A 271 4.97 -2.51 24.96
C GLU A 271 4.27 -2.79 23.60
N ALA A 272 2.98 -3.12 23.57
CA ALA A 272 2.35 -3.64 22.34
C ALA A 272 1.85 -2.56 21.33
N ALA A 273 1.90 -1.27 21.66
CA ALA A 273 1.41 -0.18 20.80
C ALA A 273 2.54 0.68 20.20
N GLY A 274 3.78 0.51 20.67
CA GLY A 274 4.91 1.40 20.35
C GLY A 274 5.78 0.96 19.18
N GLU A 275 5.60 -0.25 18.63
CA GLU A 275 6.41 -0.75 17.52
C GLU A 275 5.64 -1.69 16.61
N VAL A 276 5.95 -1.63 15.30
CA VAL A 276 5.53 -2.63 14.30
C VAL A 276 6.66 -3.65 14.15
N ARG A 277 6.33 -4.94 14.26
CA ARG A 277 7.28 -6.03 14.06
C ARG A 277 7.05 -6.68 12.70
N ILE A 278 8.10 -6.78 11.89
CA ILE A 278 8.08 -7.38 10.55
C ILE A 278 9.09 -8.53 10.54
N VAL A 279 8.67 -9.73 10.14
CA VAL A 279 9.53 -10.92 10.03
C VAL A 279 9.59 -11.34 8.57
N THR A 280 10.79 -11.40 8.00
CA THR A 280 11.01 -11.92 6.64
C THR A 280 11.06 -13.45 6.65
N GLY A 281 10.65 -14.08 5.55
CA GLY A 281 10.73 -15.52 5.32
C GLY A 281 12.18 -16.04 5.25
N GLN A 282 12.31 -17.35 5.05
CA GLN A 282 13.58 -18.03 4.80
C GLN A 282 13.86 -18.16 3.31
#